data_AF-A0A2X2LQM7-F1
#
_entry.id   AF-A0A2X2LQM7-F1
#
_cell.length_a   1.000
_cell.length_b   1.000
_cell.length_c   1.000
_cell.angle_alpha   90.00
_cell.angle_beta   90.00
_cell.angle_gamma   90.00
#
_symmetry.space_group_name_H-M   'P 1'
#
loop_
_entity.id
_entity.type
_entity.pdbx_description
1 polymer ?
#
loop_
_entity_poly.entity_id
_entity_poly.type
_entity_poly.pdbx_seq_one_letter_code
_entity_poly.pdbx_strand_id
1 'polypeptide(L)' 'MKKYDAGLNFLAGFKLTNGFSVHGGYGLGLLDIKLDDKISTYNRVFSIGLGYQL' A
#
# COMPACT_ATOMS: atom_id res chain seq x y z
N MET A 1 16.99 -4.96 19.42
CA MET A 1 15.53 -4.83 19.26
C MET A 1 15.20 -4.84 17.77
N LYS A 2 14.67 -5.94 17.22
CA LYS A 2 14.15 -5.96 15.84
C LYS A 2 12.68 -5.57 15.91
N LYS A 3 12.38 -4.33 15.54
CA LYS A 3 11.00 -3.90 15.30
C LYS A 3 10.55 -4.57 14.01
N TYR A 4 9.57 -5.45 14.13
CA TYR A 4 8.93 -6.07 12.98
C TYR A 4 7.80 -5.13 12.55
N ASP A 5 8.05 -4.33 11.52
CA ASP A 5 7.02 -3.51 10.90
C ASP A 5 6.29 -4.39 9.87
N ALA A 6 5.02 -4.69 10.14
CA ALA A 6 4.17 -5.47 9.24
C ALA A 6 3.07 -4.57 8.69
N GLY A 7 2.88 -4.58 7.37
CA GLY A 7 1.83 -3.78 6.71
C GLY A 7 1.10 -4.57 5.64
N LEU A 8 -0.20 -4.30 5.52
CA LEU A 8 -1.05 -4.92 4.51
C LEU A 8 -1.41 -3.89 3.44
N ASN A 9 -1.18 -4.23 2.17
CA ASN A 9 -1.51 -3.37 1.04
C ASN A 9 -2.33 -4.17 0.03
N PHE A 10 -3.46 -3.60 -0.39
CA PHE A 10 -4.28 -4.12 -1.47
C PHE A 10 -3.94 -3.36 -2.75
N LEU A 11 -3.80 -4.08 -3.86
CA LEU A 11 -3.59 -3.50 -5.16
C LEU A 11 -4.54 -4.20 -6.14
N ALA A 12 -5.35 -3.41 -6.82
CA ALA A 12 -6.20 -3.86 -7.92
C ALA A 12 -5.74 -3.14 -9.20
N GLY A 13 -5.50 -3.87 -10.26
CA GLY A 13 -5.05 -3.31 -11.53
C GLY A 13 -5.73 -3.96 -12.71
N PHE A 14 -6.01 -3.16 -13.73
CA PHE A 14 -6.50 -3.62 -15.01
C PHE A 14 -5.59 -3.11 -16.12
N LYS A 15 -5.12 -4.05 -16.96
CA LYS A 15 -4.32 -3.74 -18.13
C LYS A 15 -5.20 -3.93 -19.37
N LEU A 16 -5.34 -2.86 -20.15
CA LEU A 16 -6.02 -2.90 -21.44
C LEU A 16 -5.10 -3.46 -22.51
N THR A 17 -5.71 -4.10 -23.51
CA THR A 17 -5.02 -4.71 -24.66
C THR A 17 -4.20 -3.69 -25.47
N ASN A 18 -4.54 -2.41 -25.36
CA ASN A 18 -3.89 -1.29 -26.04
C ASN A 18 -2.62 -0.79 -25.32
N GLY A 19 -2.08 -1.55 -24.35
CA GLY A 19 -0.86 -1.19 -23.60
C GLY A 19 -1.09 -0.23 -22.43
N PHE A 20 -2.25 0.41 -22.34
CA PHE A 20 -2.63 1.25 -21.20
C PHE A 20 -3.00 0.39 -19.98
N SER A 21 -2.55 0.78 -18.79
CA SER A 21 -2.84 0.10 -17.53
C SER A 21 -3.30 1.09 -16.47
N VAL A 22 -4.35 0.73 -15.74
CA VAL A 22 -4.86 1.46 -14.59
C VAL A 22 -4.70 0.58 -13.36
N HIS A 23 -4.26 1.16 -12.25
CA HIS A 23 -4.07 0.41 -11.02
C HIS A 23 -4.38 1.31 -9.82
N GLY A 24 -5.25 0.83 -8.95
CA GLY A 24 -5.60 1.43 -7.68
C GLY A 24 -5.02 0.59 -6.55
N GLY A 25 -4.40 1.23 -5.57
CA GLY A 25 -3.89 0.62 -4.36
C GLY A 25 -4.52 1.22 -3.12
N TYR A 26 -4.80 0.40 -2.12
CA TYR A 26 -5.15 0.85 -0.79
C TYR A 26 -4.22 0.17 0.22
N GLY A 27 -3.26 0.94 0.72
CA GLY A 27 -2.36 0.56 1.77
C GLY A 27 -2.96 0.85 3.13
N LEU A 28 -3.14 -0.18 3.96
CA LEU A 28 -3.47 -0.01 5.37
C LEU A 28 -2.24 0.35 6.23
N GLY A 29 -1.05 0.32 5.61
CA GLY A 29 0.23 0.77 6.16
C GLY A 29 0.81 -0.14 7.24
N LEU A 30 2.05 0.19 7.63
CA LEU A 30 2.81 -0.54 8.64
C LEU A 30 2.17 -0.32 10.02
N LEU A 31 1.86 -1.43 10.71
CA LEU A 31 1.57 -1.45 12.13
C LEU A 31 2.92 -1.36 12.86
N ASP A 32 3.34 -0.15 13.21
CA ASP A 32 4.49 0.06 14.09
C ASP A 32 4.06 -0.40 15.50
N ILE A 33 4.32 -1.67 15.83
CA ILE A 33 4.12 -2.20 17.18
C ILE A 33 5.31 -1.73 18.02
N LYS A 34 5.37 -0.45 18.33
CA LYS A 34 6.21 0.05 19.41
C LYS A 34 5.64 -0.51 20.71
N LEU A 35 6.41 -1.40 21.32
CA LEU A 35 6.19 -1.97 22.66
C LEU A 35 6.24 -0.92 23.79
N ASP A 36 6.46 0.35 23.46
CA ASP A 36 6.59 1.46 24.39
C ASP A 36 5.65 2.56 23.92
N ASP A 37 4.70 2.88 24.79
CA ASP A 37 3.62 3.86 24.67
C ASP A 37 2.38 3.49 23.81
N LYS A 38 1.21 3.73 24.40
CA LYS A 38 -0.13 3.25 24.02
C LYS A 38 -0.71 3.91 22.75
N ILE A 39 0.12 4.25 21.77
CA ILE A 39 -0.30 4.98 20.57
C ILE A 39 0.07 4.15 19.34
N SER A 40 -0.86 3.29 18.95
CA SER A 40 -0.78 2.59 17.66
C SER A 40 -1.06 3.60 16.54
N THR A 41 -0.03 3.95 15.77
CA THR A 41 -0.16 4.87 14.64
C THR A 41 -0.46 4.06 13.39
N TYR A 42 -1.63 4.30 12.77
CA TYR A 42 -2.05 3.62 11.55
C TYR A 42 -1.90 4.57 10.36
N ASN A 43 -1.07 4.22 9.38
CA ASN A 43 -0.90 4.99 8.16
C ASN A 43 -1.74 4.41 7.02
N ARG A 44 -2.85 5.06 6.67
CA ARG A 44 -3.68 4.65 5.52
C ARG A 44 -3.31 5.46 4.30
N VAL A 45 -2.96 4.79 3.21
CA VAL A 45 -2.55 5.43 1.95
C VAL A 45 -3.42 4.89 0.82
N PHE A 46 -4.12 5.79 0.14
CA PHE A 46 -4.80 5.47 -1.11
C PHE A 46 -3.93 5.93 -2.28
N SER A 47 -3.73 5.04 -3.24
CA SER A 47 -2.87 5.26 -4.40
C SER A 47 -3.66 4.99 -5.67
N ILE A 48 -3.49 5.85 -6.67
CA ILE A 48 -3.98 5.62 -8.03
C ILE A 48 -2.83 5.81 -9.00
N GLY A 49 -2.72 4.88 -9.95
CA GLY A 49 -1.64 4.78 -10.91
C GLY A 49 -2.20 4.55 -12.31
N LEU A 50 -1.60 5.26 -13.26
CA LEU A 50 -1.77 5.06 -14.69
C LEU A 50 -0.41 4.67 -15.25
N GLY A 51 -0.39 3.70 -16.14
CA GLY A 51 0.80 3.23 -16.84
C GLY A 51 0.50 3.04 -18.31
N TYR A 52 1.52 3.18 -19.13
CA TYR A 52 1.45 2.88 -20.56
C TYR A 52 2.67 2.07 -20.94
N GLN A 53 2.43 0.92 -21.54
CA GLN A 53 3.48 0.03 -22.03
C GLN A 53 3.40 0.01 -23.56
N LEU A 54 4.42 0.59 -24.19
CA LEU A 54 4.60 0.61 -25.65
C LEU A 54 4.98 -0.78 -26.17
#